data_AF-A0A2D6A9X7-F1
#
_entry.id   AF-A0A2D6A9X7-F1
#
_cell.length_a   1.000
_cell.length_b   1.000
_cell.length_c   1.000
_cell.angle_alpha   90.00
_cell.angle_beta   90.00
_cell.angle_gamma   90.00
#
_symmetry.space_group_name_H-M   'P 1'
#
loop_
_entity.id
_entity.type
_entity.pdbx_description
1 polymer ?
#
loop_
_entity_poly.entity_id
_entity_poly.type
_entity_poly.pdbx_seq_one_letter_code
_entity_poly.pdbx_strand_id
1 'polypeptide(L)'
;MLPKTITPSGVLMEIAYLIASFALGGGFCYGLWFIYTRKDITVSARQGMNPEGLRYGSRAPGFGSAKKEIDRKLAIVENRRRRQEAISSRLALEDAERQAREQLEQTRAQQELERQRIAEEARAAALEEARLANEAAQKVRDEEDEARRREQEEARLAAERELRRQEDLLAAEEARLAEIADAQQQQIASNNANSKAIKELQARLEREGAKSSDVQVSLMWNNYNDLDLHIVCPSGERIHGGNKLSACGGELDVDANVRAETRKPVENVFWPEGTAPGGQYHVYVHYYKKHKKRRSKDPTKFQVMVSNGGDTTEYSAELSAGDPIMQVCSFSVSTKEEREQIKRELESELAALKTRFESADLDGSAMLSVEELAEATGMSVEDAEVIHKQADKDGDGEVSLDEYLEAIANLPSAPDLDSLSTNEG
;
A
#
# COMPACT_ATOMS: atom_id res chain seq x y z
N MET A 1 8.06 13.82 -41.79
CA MET A 1 7.61 13.51 -43.18
C MET A 1 7.44 12.01 -43.30
N LEU A 2 6.21 11.55 -43.51
CA LEU A 2 5.73 10.34 -44.23
C LEU A 2 4.23 10.20 -43.88
N PRO A 3 3.37 9.65 -44.76
CA PRO A 3 2.00 10.15 -44.90
C PRO A 3 0.95 9.46 -44.01
N LYS A 4 -0.13 10.21 -43.75
CA LYS A 4 -1.39 9.69 -43.18
C LYS A 4 -2.06 8.73 -44.16
N THR A 5 -2.54 7.58 -43.69
CA THR A 5 -3.53 6.76 -44.37
C THR A 5 -4.84 6.77 -43.58
N ILE A 6 -5.80 7.56 -44.04
CA ILE A 6 -7.17 7.60 -43.52
C ILE A 6 -7.93 6.44 -44.18
N THR A 7 -8.48 5.52 -43.40
CA THR A 7 -9.34 4.44 -43.91
C THR A 7 -10.80 4.92 -44.03
N PRO A 8 -11.41 4.88 -45.24
CA PRO A 8 -12.77 5.40 -45.45
C PRO A 8 -13.82 4.27 -45.40
N SER A 9 -14.11 3.73 -44.21
CA SER A 9 -15.10 2.64 -44.05
C SER A 9 -16.41 3.01 -43.34
N GLY A 10 -16.51 4.20 -42.72
CA GLY A 10 -17.73 4.63 -42.00
C GLY A 10 -18.81 5.27 -42.88
N VAL A 11 -18.42 6.08 -43.87
CA VAL A 11 -19.38 6.99 -44.56
C VAL A 11 -20.10 6.34 -45.75
N LEU A 12 -19.50 5.32 -46.38
CA LEU A 12 -20.11 4.62 -47.53
C LEU A 12 -21.26 3.68 -47.13
N MET A 13 -21.34 3.26 -45.87
CA MET A 13 -22.35 2.29 -45.41
C MET A 13 -23.72 2.96 -45.16
N GLU A 14 -23.75 4.17 -44.62
CA GLU A 14 -25.02 4.90 -44.38
C GLU A 14 -25.65 5.41 -45.68
N ILE A 15 -24.85 5.90 -46.64
CA ILE A 15 -25.37 6.40 -47.92
C ILE A 15 -26.03 5.26 -48.73
N ALA A 16 -25.49 4.04 -48.64
CA ALA A 16 -26.10 2.86 -49.26
C ALA A 16 -27.48 2.51 -48.64
N TYR A 17 -27.60 2.57 -47.30
CA TYR A 17 -28.87 2.36 -46.59
C TYR A 17 -29.92 3.42 -46.90
N LEU A 18 -29.51 4.69 -47.05
CA LEU A 18 -30.42 5.78 -47.37
C LEU A 18 -31.00 5.64 -48.80
N ILE A 19 -30.16 5.30 -49.78
CA ILE A 19 -30.56 5.11 -51.18
C ILE A 19 -31.45 3.88 -51.34
N ALA A 20 -31.12 2.76 -50.67
CA ALA A 20 -31.95 1.55 -50.67
C ALA A 20 -33.35 1.80 -50.08
N SER A 21 -33.44 2.61 -49.01
CA SER A 21 -34.72 2.94 -48.36
C SER A 21 -35.63 3.79 -49.24
N PHE A 22 -35.09 4.75 -49.99
CA PHE A 22 -35.87 5.58 -50.91
C PHE A 22 -36.39 4.81 -52.13
N ALA A 23 -35.60 3.85 -52.66
CA ALA A 23 -35.97 3.07 -53.84
C ALA A 23 -37.20 2.17 -53.63
N LEU A 24 -37.42 1.67 -52.40
CA LEU A 24 -38.54 0.78 -52.08
C LEU A 24 -39.80 1.54 -51.62
N GLY A 25 -39.65 2.69 -50.96
CA GLY A 25 -40.79 3.51 -50.53
C GLY A 25 -41.50 4.26 -51.67
N GLY A 26 -40.75 4.76 -52.66
CA GLY A 26 -41.29 5.62 -53.71
C GLY A 26 -42.29 4.93 -54.66
N GLY A 27 -42.08 3.65 -54.98
CA GLY A 27 -42.92 2.91 -55.93
C GLY A 27 -44.35 2.66 -55.45
N PHE A 28 -44.52 2.43 -54.14
CA PHE A 28 -45.83 2.13 -53.54
C PHE A 28 -46.77 3.35 -53.58
N CYS A 29 -46.25 4.53 -53.24
CA CYS A 29 -47.01 5.78 -53.26
C CYS A 29 -47.39 6.21 -54.69
N TYR A 30 -46.50 6.00 -55.68
CA TYR A 30 -46.79 6.29 -57.08
C TYR A 30 -47.88 5.36 -57.66
N GLY A 31 -47.86 4.07 -57.30
CA GLY A 31 -48.89 3.11 -57.69
C GLY A 31 -50.29 3.47 -57.17
N LEU A 32 -50.41 3.89 -55.91
CA LEU A 32 -51.67 4.36 -55.32
C LEU A 32 -52.19 5.65 -55.99
N TRP A 33 -51.30 6.59 -56.32
CA TRP A 33 -51.67 7.81 -57.04
C TRP A 33 -52.16 7.51 -58.48
N PHE A 34 -51.55 6.56 -59.17
CA PHE A 34 -51.97 6.13 -60.51
C PHE A 34 -53.33 5.44 -60.53
N ILE A 35 -53.67 4.67 -59.49
CA ILE A 35 -54.99 4.02 -59.34
C ILE A 35 -56.08 5.07 -59.07
N TYR A 36 -55.81 6.07 -58.22
CA TYR A 36 -56.81 7.09 -57.87
C TYR A 36 -57.06 8.13 -58.98
N THR A 37 -56.13 8.30 -59.91
CA THR A 37 -56.23 9.28 -61.03
C THR A 37 -56.79 8.68 -62.32
N ARG A 38 -56.94 7.37 -62.43
CA ARG A 38 -57.52 6.71 -63.61
C ARG A 38 -59.05 6.68 -63.54
N LYS A 39 -59.69 7.51 -64.34
CA LYS A 39 -61.10 7.33 -64.73
C LYS A 39 -61.19 6.23 -65.81
N ASP A 40 -62.41 5.73 -66.01
CA ASP A 40 -62.84 4.86 -67.11
C ASP A 40 -62.54 3.35 -66.98
N ILE A 41 -63.38 2.64 -66.20
CA ILE A 41 -63.82 1.27 -66.53
C ILE A 41 -65.35 1.21 -66.39
N THR A 42 -66.05 0.92 -67.49
CA THR A 42 -67.51 0.95 -67.58
C THR A 42 -68.16 -0.38 -67.15
N VAL A 43 -69.07 -0.32 -66.18
CA VAL A 43 -69.95 -1.45 -65.81
C VAL A 43 -71.07 -1.58 -66.84
N SER A 44 -71.17 -2.73 -67.52
CA SER A 44 -72.29 -3.03 -68.44
C SER A 44 -73.29 -4.02 -67.81
N ALA A 45 -74.32 -3.48 -67.16
CA ALA A 45 -75.52 -4.25 -66.86
C ALA A 45 -76.38 -4.41 -68.14
N ARG A 46 -77.07 -5.55 -68.30
CA ARG A 46 -78.19 -5.69 -69.23
C ARG A 46 -79.37 -6.40 -68.58
N GLN A 47 -80.55 -6.07 -69.12
CA GLN A 47 -81.84 -6.04 -68.45
C GLN A 47 -82.92 -6.37 -69.49
N GLY A 48 -84.02 -7.01 -69.10
CA GLY A 48 -85.25 -7.01 -69.92
C GLY A 48 -86.17 -8.23 -69.80
N MET A 49 -87.44 -7.98 -69.45
CA MET A 49 -88.58 -8.87 -69.68
C MET A 49 -89.76 -8.07 -70.26
N ASN A 50 -90.27 -8.48 -71.43
CA ASN A 50 -91.66 -8.32 -71.95
C ASN A 50 -92.22 -6.87 -72.14
N PRO A 51 -93.44 -6.63 -72.70
CA PRO A 51 -94.40 -7.47 -73.47
C PRO A 51 -95.00 -6.83 -74.78
N GLU A 52 -95.93 -7.55 -75.41
CA GLU A 52 -97.15 -7.10 -76.17
C GLU A 52 -97.11 -6.45 -77.58
N GLY A 53 -97.97 -6.96 -78.49
CA GLY A 53 -98.20 -6.49 -79.87
C GLY A 53 -99.40 -7.21 -80.53
N LEU A 54 -100.12 -6.58 -81.48
CA LEU A 54 -101.52 -6.99 -81.79
C LEU A 54 -102.13 -6.45 -83.13
N ARG A 55 -103.12 -7.16 -83.71
CA ARG A 55 -104.15 -6.76 -84.75
C ARG A 55 -103.75 -6.88 -86.26
N TYR A 56 -104.64 -7.11 -87.27
CA TYR A 56 -106.10 -7.39 -87.38
C TYR A 56 -106.55 -7.97 -88.77
N GLY A 57 -107.74 -8.64 -88.83
CA GLY A 57 -108.66 -8.75 -90.01
C GLY A 57 -108.30 -9.69 -91.21
N SER A 58 -109.21 -10.10 -92.12
CA SER A 58 -110.69 -10.18 -92.15
C SER A 58 -111.21 -11.07 -93.32
N ARG A 59 -112.39 -11.71 -93.16
CA ARG A 59 -113.29 -12.36 -94.18
C ARG A 59 -112.84 -13.59 -95.04
N ALA A 60 -113.39 -14.75 -94.62
CA ALA A 60 -114.09 -15.79 -95.42
C ALA A 60 -113.31 -16.76 -96.36
N PRO A 61 -113.83 -17.99 -96.61
CA PRO A 61 -114.44 -18.94 -95.65
C PRO A 61 -113.96 -20.41 -95.81
N GLY A 62 -114.04 -21.21 -94.72
CA GLY A 62 -113.91 -22.69 -94.79
C GLY A 62 -112.91 -23.31 -93.80
N PHE A 63 -113.07 -24.62 -93.52
CA PHE A 63 -112.20 -25.49 -92.69
C PHE A 63 -112.20 -25.28 -91.16
N GLY A 64 -113.39 -25.27 -90.54
CA GLY A 64 -113.56 -25.15 -89.08
C GLY A 64 -113.36 -26.42 -88.24
N SER A 65 -113.19 -27.62 -88.82
CA SER A 65 -113.09 -28.88 -88.06
C SER A 65 -111.65 -29.27 -87.68
N ALA A 66 -110.65 -28.97 -88.52
CA ALA A 66 -109.26 -29.39 -88.28
C ALA A 66 -108.51 -28.56 -87.23
N LYS A 67 -108.81 -27.25 -87.12
CA LYS A 67 -108.04 -26.34 -86.24
C LYS A 67 -108.22 -26.65 -84.74
N LYS A 68 -109.45 -26.96 -84.30
CA LYS A 68 -109.74 -27.29 -82.89
C LYS A 68 -109.00 -28.52 -82.38
N GLU A 69 -108.59 -29.43 -83.27
CA GLU A 69 -107.83 -30.62 -82.88
C GLU A 69 -106.33 -30.37 -82.82
N ILE A 70 -105.81 -29.47 -83.67
CA ILE A 70 -104.42 -28.99 -83.64
C ILE A 70 -104.17 -28.18 -82.36
N ASP A 71 -105.02 -27.19 -82.05
CA ASP A 71 -104.85 -26.34 -80.86
C ASP A 71 -104.91 -27.17 -79.55
N ARG A 72 -105.78 -28.20 -79.50
CA ARG A 72 -105.86 -29.14 -78.37
C ARG A 72 -104.58 -29.98 -78.23
N LYS A 73 -104.00 -30.44 -79.35
CA LYS A 73 -102.75 -31.23 -79.33
C LYS A 73 -101.54 -30.35 -78.98
N LEU A 74 -101.49 -29.10 -79.44
CA LEU A 74 -100.46 -28.11 -79.07
C LEU A 74 -100.46 -27.80 -77.57
N ALA A 75 -101.62 -27.54 -76.97
CA ALA A 75 -101.72 -27.29 -75.52
C ALA A 75 -101.28 -28.49 -74.66
N ILE A 76 -101.46 -29.73 -75.14
CA ILE A 76 -100.95 -30.94 -74.49
C ILE A 76 -99.42 -31.02 -74.62
N VAL A 77 -98.87 -30.75 -75.81
CA VAL A 77 -97.42 -30.75 -76.05
C VAL A 77 -96.72 -29.65 -75.24
N GLU A 78 -97.28 -28.45 -75.17
CA GLU A 78 -96.69 -27.34 -74.40
C GLU A 78 -96.71 -27.62 -72.89
N ASN A 79 -97.80 -28.15 -72.33
CA ASN A 79 -97.83 -28.58 -70.94
C ASN A 79 -96.86 -29.75 -70.65
N ARG A 80 -96.67 -30.66 -71.60
CA ARG A 80 -95.69 -31.75 -71.49
C ARG A 80 -94.26 -31.20 -71.50
N ARG A 81 -93.98 -30.23 -72.38
CA ARG A 81 -92.70 -29.53 -72.47
C ARG A 81 -92.40 -28.72 -71.20
N ARG A 82 -93.33 -27.90 -70.70
CA ARG A 82 -93.16 -27.15 -69.44
C ARG A 82 -92.95 -28.08 -68.24
N ARG A 83 -93.61 -29.24 -68.19
CA ARG A 83 -93.32 -30.28 -67.17
C ARG A 83 -91.92 -30.86 -67.32
N GLN A 84 -91.48 -31.17 -68.54
CA GLN A 84 -90.11 -31.66 -68.78
C GLN A 84 -89.05 -30.61 -68.43
N GLU A 85 -89.26 -29.34 -68.82
CA GLU A 85 -88.37 -28.22 -68.50
C GLU A 85 -88.32 -27.92 -67.00
N ALA A 86 -89.46 -28.00 -66.28
CA ALA A 86 -89.49 -27.86 -64.83
C ALA A 86 -88.77 -29.02 -64.11
N ILE A 87 -88.92 -30.25 -64.60
CA ILE A 87 -88.20 -31.42 -64.08
C ILE A 87 -86.69 -31.30 -64.37
N SER A 88 -86.29 -30.90 -65.59
CA SER A 88 -84.87 -30.74 -65.94
C SER A 88 -84.22 -29.58 -65.20
N SER A 89 -84.94 -28.48 -64.99
CA SER A 89 -84.48 -27.32 -64.19
C SER A 89 -84.28 -27.71 -62.73
N ARG A 90 -85.23 -28.46 -62.15
CA ARG A 90 -85.09 -28.99 -60.79
C ARG A 90 -83.92 -29.98 -60.66
N LEU A 91 -83.76 -30.89 -61.62
CA LEU A 91 -82.64 -31.84 -61.64
C LEU A 91 -81.30 -31.09 -61.73
N ALA A 92 -81.20 -30.09 -62.62
CA ALA A 92 -80.00 -29.26 -62.76
C ALA A 92 -79.69 -28.43 -61.51
N LEU A 93 -80.70 -27.97 -60.77
CA LEU A 93 -80.53 -27.33 -59.46
C LEU A 93 -80.02 -28.32 -58.40
N GLU A 94 -80.60 -29.53 -58.33
CA GLU A 94 -80.17 -30.58 -57.39
C GLU A 94 -78.75 -31.08 -57.70
N ASP A 95 -78.36 -31.18 -58.98
CA ASP A 95 -77.00 -31.53 -59.41
C ASP A 95 -76.00 -30.37 -59.17
N ALA A 96 -76.40 -29.12 -59.41
CA ALA A 96 -75.57 -27.94 -59.09
C ALA A 96 -75.36 -27.77 -57.58
N GLU A 97 -76.39 -28.01 -56.76
CA GLU A 97 -76.24 -28.06 -55.30
C GLU A 97 -75.29 -29.18 -54.86
N ARG A 98 -75.36 -30.36 -55.50
CA ARG A 98 -74.44 -31.46 -55.19
C ARG A 98 -73.00 -31.10 -55.53
N GLN A 99 -72.74 -30.59 -56.72
CA GLN A 99 -71.41 -30.12 -57.14
C GLN A 99 -70.88 -28.99 -56.24
N ALA A 100 -71.74 -28.05 -55.85
CA ALA A 100 -71.36 -26.98 -54.93
C ALA A 100 -70.99 -27.53 -53.54
N ARG A 101 -71.72 -28.52 -53.01
CA ARG A 101 -71.39 -29.19 -51.74
C ARG A 101 -70.07 -29.96 -51.84
N GLU A 102 -69.88 -30.75 -52.89
CA GLU A 102 -68.64 -31.51 -53.14
C GLU A 102 -67.42 -30.58 -53.26
N GLN A 103 -67.53 -29.45 -53.97
CA GLN A 103 -66.47 -28.43 -54.03
C GLN A 103 -66.20 -27.80 -52.65
N LEU A 104 -67.23 -27.51 -51.86
CA LEU A 104 -67.09 -26.90 -50.54
C LEU A 104 -66.46 -27.88 -49.53
N GLU A 105 -66.79 -29.18 -49.62
CA GLU A 105 -66.14 -30.25 -48.87
C GLU A 105 -64.68 -30.45 -49.28
N GLN A 106 -64.36 -30.48 -50.58
CA GLN A 106 -62.98 -30.53 -51.07
C GLN A 106 -62.16 -29.32 -50.61
N THR A 107 -62.73 -28.11 -50.68
CA THR A 107 -62.06 -26.88 -50.23
C THR A 107 -61.81 -26.91 -48.73
N ARG A 108 -62.78 -27.39 -47.93
CA ARG A 108 -62.60 -27.59 -46.47
C ARG A 108 -61.53 -28.62 -46.16
N ALA A 109 -61.54 -29.77 -46.84
CA ALA A 109 -60.54 -30.81 -46.65
C ALA A 109 -59.11 -30.32 -47.00
N GLN A 110 -58.97 -29.51 -48.07
CA GLN A 110 -57.70 -28.85 -48.41
C GLN A 110 -57.28 -27.86 -47.31
N GLN A 111 -58.18 -27.00 -46.83
CA GLN A 111 -57.89 -26.05 -45.74
C GLN A 111 -57.55 -26.73 -44.41
N GLU A 112 -58.18 -27.86 -44.10
CA GLU A 112 -57.88 -28.67 -42.90
C GLU A 112 -56.50 -29.32 -43.02
N LEU A 113 -56.15 -29.87 -44.18
CA LEU A 113 -54.83 -30.47 -44.43
C LEU A 113 -53.71 -29.42 -44.45
N GLU A 114 -53.97 -28.24 -45.03
CA GLU A 114 -53.05 -27.10 -44.99
C GLU A 114 -52.84 -26.60 -43.54
N ARG A 115 -53.92 -26.47 -42.76
CA ARG A 115 -53.83 -26.16 -41.32
C ARG A 115 -53.07 -27.21 -40.53
N GLN A 116 -53.25 -28.50 -40.82
CA GLN A 116 -52.50 -29.58 -40.17
C GLN A 116 -51.00 -29.48 -40.48
N ARG A 117 -50.64 -29.25 -41.75
CA ARG A 117 -49.23 -29.07 -42.15
C ARG A 117 -48.59 -27.85 -41.49
N ILE A 118 -49.27 -26.70 -41.48
CA ILE A 118 -48.79 -25.48 -40.80
C ILE A 118 -48.65 -25.72 -39.29
N ALA A 119 -49.58 -26.46 -38.67
CA ALA A 119 -49.50 -26.78 -37.25
C ALA A 119 -48.38 -27.78 -36.92
N GLU A 120 -48.07 -28.73 -37.81
CA GLU A 120 -46.96 -29.67 -37.68
C GLU A 120 -45.61 -28.96 -37.85
N GLU A 121 -45.49 -28.11 -38.88
CA GLU A 121 -44.30 -27.30 -39.15
C GLU A 121 -44.02 -26.31 -38.01
N ALA A 122 -45.06 -25.65 -37.47
CA ALA A 122 -44.95 -24.78 -36.29
C ALA A 122 -44.53 -25.56 -35.02
N ARG A 123 -44.98 -26.81 -34.85
CA ARG A 123 -44.54 -27.68 -33.74
C ARG A 123 -43.09 -28.12 -33.90
N ALA A 124 -42.67 -28.45 -35.12
CA ALA A 124 -41.29 -28.81 -35.42
C ALA A 124 -40.34 -27.63 -35.17
N ALA A 125 -40.68 -26.44 -35.69
CA ALA A 125 -39.92 -25.21 -35.46
C ALA A 125 -39.81 -24.86 -33.96
N ALA A 126 -40.92 -24.94 -33.21
CA ALA A 126 -40.90 -24.69 -31.76
C ALA A 126 -40.04 -25.69 -30.97
N LEU A 127 -39.96 -26.96 -31.42
CA LEU A 127 -39.12 -27.97 -30.80
C LEU A 127 -37.63 -27.78 -31.14
N GLU A 128 -37.31 -27.36 -32.36
CA GLU A 128 -35.95 -26.98 -32.75
C GLU A 128 -35.48 -25.71 -32.01
N GLU A 129 -36.33 -24.68 -31.92
CA GLU A 129 -36.08 -23.47 -31.15
C GLU A 129 -35.86 -23.80 -29.66
N ALA A 130 -36.71 -24.64 -29.05
CA ALA A 130 -36.52 -25.07 -27.67
C ALA A 130 -35.23 -25.89 -27.48
N ARG A 131 -34.78 -26.66 -28.47
CA ARG A 131 -33.49 -27.36 -28.44
C ARG A 131 -32.32 -26.38 -28.50
N LEU A 132 -32.36 -25.42 -29.42
CA LEU A 132 -31.33 -24.39 -29.57
C LEU A 132 -31.24 -23.49 -28.33
N ALA A 133 -32.38 -23.11 -27.75
CA ALA A 133 -32.45 -22.35 -26.50
C ALA A 133 -31.84 -23.14 -25.32
N ASN A 134 -32.11 -24.44 -25.21
CA ASN A 134 -31.49 -25.29 -24.19
C ASN A 134 -29.97 -25.46 -24.40
N GLU A 135 -29.53 -25.62 -25.65
CA GLU A 135 -28.10 -25.73 -25.99
C GLU A 135 -27.35 -24.42 -25.71
N ALA A 136 -27.93 -23.27 -26.05
CA ALA A 136 -27.40 -21.95 -25.73
C ALA A 136 -27.35 -21.71 -24.22
N ALA A 137 -28.42 -22.05 -23.49
CA ALA A 137 -28.46 -21.93 -22.04
C ALA A 137 -27.46 -22.87 -21.33
N GLN A 138 -27.14 -24.02 -21.93
CA GLN A 138 -26.08 -24.89 -21.41
C GLN A 138 -24.70 -24.27 -21.61
N LYS A 139 -24.38 -23.76 -22.81
CA LYS A 139 -23.10 -23.08 -23.08
C LYS A 139 -22.86 -21.90 -22.14
N VAL A 140 -23.87 -21.07 -21.89
CA VAL A 140 -23.77 -19.96 -20.93
C VAL A 140 -23.46 -20.45 -19.51
N ARG A 141 -24.10 -21.53 -19.04
CA ARG A 141 -23.78 -22.14 -17.72
C ARG A 141 -22.35 -22.68 -17.66
N ASP A 142 -21.91 -23.36 -18.71
CA ASP A 142 -20.57 -23.94 -18.80
C ASP A 142 -19.50 -22.82 -18.83
N GLU A 143 -19.74 -21.73 -19.57
CA GLU A 143 -18.89 -20.53 -19.61
C GLU A 143 -18.84 -19.79 -18.27
N GLU A 144 -19.98 -19.64 -17.57
CA GLU A 144 -20.02 -19.09 -16.20
C GLU A 144 -19.25 -19.96 -15.20
N ASP A 145 -19.36 -21.29 -15.29
CA ASP A 145 -18.61 -22.21 -14.43
C ASP A 145 -17.10 -22.19 -14.71
N GLU A 146 -16.69 -22.04 -15.97
CA GLU A 146 -15.29 -21.81 -16.32
C GLU A 146 -14.78 -20.45 -15.80
N ALA A 147 -15.57 -19.38 -15.93
CA ALA A 147 -15.23 -18.06 -15.41
C ALA A 147 -15.03 -18.11 -13.88
N ARG A 148 -15.99 -18.70 -13.13
CA ARG A 148 -15.88 -18.91 -11.68
C ARG A 148 -14.63 -19.68 -11.28
N ARG A 149 -14.21 -20.69 -12.05
CA ARG A 149 -12.97 -21.46 -11.77
C ARG A 149 -11.71 -20.61 -12.00
N ARG A 150 -11.67 -19.80 -13.05
CA ARG A 150 -10.54 -18.90 -13.34
C ARG A 150 -10.42 -17.84 -12.25
N GLU A 151 -11.52 -17.21 -11.84
CA GLU A 151 -11.56 -16.26 -10.72
C GLU A 151 -11.08 -16.89 -9.40
N GLN A 152 -11.50 -18.13 -9.09
CA GLN A 152 -11.03 -18.85 -7.89
C GLN A 152 -9.54 -19.18 -7.95
N GLU A 153 -9.00 -19.54 -9.12
CA GLU A 153 -7.57 -19.80 -9.28
C GLU A 153 -6.72 -18.52 -9.20
N GLU A 154 -7.18 -17.43 -9.83
CA GLU A 154 -6.55 -16.11 -9.71
C GLU A 154 -6.58 -15.59 -8.27
N ALA A 155 -7.71 -15.73 -7.56
CA ALA A 155 -7.83 -15.37 -6.16
C ALA A 155 -6.90 -16.20 -5.26
N ARG A 156 -6.76 -17.51 -5.52
CA ARG A 156 -5.80 -18.38 -4.82
C ARG A 156 -4.35 -17.91 -5.05
N LEU A 157 -3.97 -17.63 -6.30
CA LEU A 157 -2.63 -17.15 -6.65
C LEU A 157 -2.36 -15.74 -6.09
N ALA A 158 -3.37 -14.88 -5.99
CA ALA A 158 -3.25 -13.57 -5.36
C ALA A 158 -3.02 -13.71 -3.83
N ALA A 159 -3.78 -14.58 -3.16
CA ALA A 159 -3.60 -14.87 -1.74
C ALA A 159 -2.22 -15.48 -1.42
N GLU A 160 -1.73 -16.40 -2.26
CA GLU A 160 -0.39 -16.99 -2.14
C GLU A 160 0.73 -15.92 -2.28
N ARG A 161 0.59 -14.99 -3.22
CA ARG A 161 1.54 -13.88 -3.41
C ARG A 161 1.52 -12.90 -2.23
N GLU A 162 0.35 -12.59 -1.69
CA GLU A 162 0.24 -11.68 -0.55
C GLU A 162 0.74 -12.34 0.75
N LEU A 163 0.50 -13.64 0.96
CA LEU A 163 1.12 -14.39 2.05
C LEU A 163 2.65 -14.33 1.97
N ARG A 164 3.22 -14.63 0.81
CA ARG A 164 4.68 -14.55 0.60
C ARG A 164 5.23 -13.14 0.84
N ARG A 165 4.48 -12.10 0.45
CA ARG A 165 4.85 -10.71 0.73
C ARG A 165 4.84 -10.39 2.23
N GLN A 166 3.91 -10.97 2.99
CA GLN A 166 3.89 -10.85 4.45
C GLN A 166 5.05 -11.60 5.10
N GLU A 167 5.39 -12.81 4.61
CA GLU A 167 6.58 -13.56 5.03
C GLU A 167 7.88 -12.77 4.75
N ASP A 168 8.03 -12.21 3.54
CA ASP A 168 9.19 -11.39 3.16
C ASP A 168 9.29 -10.11 4.03
N LEU A 169 8.16 -9.49 4.41
CA LEU A 169 8.12 -8.33 5.30
C LEU A 169 8.49 -8.69 6.74
N LEU A 170 7.95 -9.78 7.29
CA LEU A 170 8.28 -10.27 8.64
C LEU A 170 9.77 -10.64 8.74
N ALA A 171 10.32 -11.33 7.74
CA ALA A 171 11.74 -11.65 7.68
C ALA A 171 12.63 -10.41 7.62
N ALA A 172 12.19 -9.35 6.93
CA ALA A 172 12.90 -8.07 6.90
C ALA A 172 12.83 -7.32 8.23
N GLU A 173 11.71 -7.40 8.95
CA GLU A 173 11.55 -6.83 10.29
C GLU A 173 12.40 -7.58 11.34
N GLU A 174 12.38 -8.93 11.32
CA GLU A 174 13.25 -9.76 12.16
C GLU A 174 14.74 -9.45 11.92
N ALA A 175 15.17 -9.31 10.66
CA ALA A 175 16.54 -8.94 10.32
C ALA A 175 16.93 -7.56 10.85
N ARG A 176 16.03 -6.57 10.76
CA ARG A 176 16.24 -5.22 11.32
C ARG A 176 16.31 -5.23 12.84
N LEU A 177 15.46 -6.02 13.51
CA LEU A 177 15.49 -6.16 14.96
C LEU A 177 16.76 -6.86 15.45
N ALA A 178 17.26 -7.86 14.70
CA ALA A 178 18.54 -8.51 14.98
C ALA A 178 19.71 -7.52 14.86
N GLU A 179 19.74 -6.67 13.81
CA GLU A 179 20.77 -5.63 13.67
C GLU A 179 20.75 -4.61 14.82
N ILE A 180 19.56 -4.19 15.27
CA ILE A 180 19.39 -3.30 16.42
C ILE A 180 19.87 -3.98 17.72
N ALA A 181 19.52 -5.25 17.93
CA ALA A 181 19.93 -6.02 19.10
C ALA A 181 21.46 -6.23 19.13
N ASP A 182 22.07 -6.57 18.00
CA ASP A 182 23.53 -6.70 17.86
C ASP A 182 24.24 -5.37 18.13
N ALA A 183 23.72 -4.25 17.62
CA ALA A 183 24.26 -2.92 17.87
C ALA A 183 24.18 -2.53 19.36
N GLN A 184 23.02 -2.76 20.01
CA GLN A 184 22.84 -2.54 21.44
C GLN A 184 23.77 -3.44 22.27
N GLN A 185 23.91 -4.71 21.90
CA GLN A 185 24.79 -5.66 22.60
C GLN A 185 26.28 -5.26 22.45
N GLN A 186 26.69 -4.77 21.28
CA GLN A 186 28.03 -4.22 21.07
C GLN A 186 28.27 -2.95 21.92
N GLN A 187 27.28 -2.04 21.99
CA GLN A 187 27.35 -0.85 22.84
C GLN A 187 27.45 -1.20 24.33
N ILE A 188 26.61 -2.13 24.81
CA ILE A 188 26.66 -2.62 26.21
C ILE A 188 27.99 -3.33 26.49
N ALA A 189 28.52 -4.13 25.56
CA ALA A 189 29.82 -4.77 25.71
C ALA A 189 30.96 -3.75 25.77
N SER A 190 30.91 -2.70 24.94
CA SER A 190 31.86 -1.58 24.94
C SER A 190 31.82 -0.81 26.26
N ASN A 191 30.62 -0.41 26.71
CA ASN A 191 30.42 0.31 27.96
C ASN A 191 30.90 -0.51 29.18
N ASN A 192 30.59 -1.81 29.21
CA ASN A 192 31.07 -2.73 30.26
C ASN A 192 32.60 -2.91 30.22
N ALA A 193 33.21 -2.98 29.04
CA ALA A 193 34.65 -3.06 28.88
C ALA A 193 35.35 -1.79 29.37
N ASN A 194 34.84 -0.61 28.98
CA ASN A 194 35.33 0.70 29.43
C ASN A 194 35.17 0.86 30.95
N SER A 195 33.97 0.60 31.51
CA SER A 195 33.72 0.63 32.96
C SER A 195 34.69 -0.28 33.75
N LYS A 196 34.98 -1.48 33.21
CA LYS A 196 35.95 -2.41 33.81
C LYS A 196 37.39 -1.90 33.70
N ALA A 197 37.77 -1.27 32.59
CA ALA A 197 39.09 -0.68 32.42
C ALA A 197 39.29 0.49 33.39
N ILE A 198 38.31 1.40 33.51
CA ILE A 198 38.32 2.53 34.45
C ILE A 198 38.45 2.03 35.90
N LYS A 199 37.64 1.05 36.31
CA LYS A 199 37.71 0.45 37.66
C LYS A 199 39.06 -0.22 37.95
N GLU A 200 39.65 -0.89 36.96
CA GLU A 200 41.00 -1.49 37.09
C GLU A 200 42.11 -0.43 37.13
N LEU A 201 41.94 0.73 36.45
CA LEU A 201 42.85 1.87 36.57
C LEU A 201 42.75 2.51 37.96
N GLN A 202 41.54 2.85 38.41
CA GLN A 202 41.30 3.43 39.73
C GLN A 202 41.91 2.57 40.84
N ALA A 203 41.65 1.26 40.84
CA ALA A 203 42.25 0.32 41.79
C ALA A 203 43.79 0.17 41.69
N ARG A 204 44.43 0.64 40.60
CA ARG A 204 45.90 0.78 40.51
C ARG A 204 46.36 2.11 41.07
N LEU A 205 45.71 3.21 40.67
CA LEU A 205 46.00 4.57 41.13
C LEU A 205 45.90 4.65 42.66
N GLU A 206 44.82 4.14 43.24
CA GLU A 206 44.63 4.03 44.70
C GLU A 206 45.72 3.20 45.39
N ARG A 207 46.15 2.09 44.77
CA ARG A 207 47.17 1.19 45.33
C ARG A 207 48.55 1.85 45.36
N GLU A 208 48.91 2.60 44.34
CA GLU A 208 50.18 3.34 44.29
C GLU A 208 50.11 4.73 44.96
N GLY A 209 48.93 5.14 45.44
CA GLY A 209 48.72 6.42 46.14
C GLY A 209 48.69 7.64 45.23
N ALA A 210 48.28 7.49 43.97
CA ALA A 210 48.21 8.56 42.98
C ALA A 210 47.17 9.64 43.36
N LYS A 211 47.48 10.89 43.01
CA LYS A 211 46.57 12.04 43.07
C LYS A 211 45.66 12.05 41.84
N SER A 212 44.50 12.66 42.00
CA SER A 212 43.48 12.84 40.95
C SER A 212 43.13 14.32 40.79
N SER A 213 42.74 14.75 39.59
CA SER A 213 42.30 16.13 39.34
C SER A 213 41.51 16.32 38.04
N ASP A 214 41.18 17.58 37.74
CA ASP A 214 40.44 18.04 36.57
C ASP A 214 41.14 17.70 35.24
N VAL A 215 42.47 17.78 35.20
CA VAL A 215 43.29 17.29 34.08
C VAL A 215 44.25 16.23 34.61
N GLN A 216 44.12 15.02 34.08
CA GLN A 216 44.92 13.86 34.48
C GLN A 216 45.15 12.94 33.29
N VAL A 217 46.36 12.38 33.19
CA VAL A 217 46.70 11.38 32.18
C VAL A 217 47.37 10.21 32.89
N SER A 218 46.79 9.02 32.76
CA SER A 218 47.31 7.79 33.37
C SER A 218 47.60 6.75 32.30
N LEU A 219 48.72 6.04 32.45
CA LEU A 219 49.16 4.95 31.58
C LEU A 219 49.14 3.64 32.37
N MET A 220 48.54 2.57 31.87
CA MET A 220 48.58 1.25 32.53
C MET A 220 48.88 0.11 31.57
N TRP A 221 49.64 -0.89 32.03
CA TRP A 221 50.01 -2.07 31.23
C TRP A 221 50.10 -3.35 32.08
N ASN A 222 50.34 -4.49 31.43
CA ASN A 222 50.10 -5.83 32.04
C ASN A 222 51.32 -6.77 32.02
N ASN A 223 52.54 -6.22 32.14
CA ASN A 223 53.78 -6.98 32.25
C ASN A 223 54.84 -6.28 33.15
N TYR A 224 56.08 -6.74 33.08
CA TYR A 224 57.23 -6.26 33.85
C TYR A 224 58.13 -5.27 33.07
N ASN A 225 57.75 -4.86 31.86
CA ASN A 225 58.55 -3.90 31.09
C ASN A 225 58.37 -2.49 31.64
N ASP A 226 59.31 -1.63 31.26
CA ASP A 226 59.40 -0.20 31.57
C ASP A 226 58.78 0.55 30.38
N LEU A 227 57.65 1.23 30.61
CA LEU A 227 57.01 2.14 29.65
C LEU A 227 56.90 3.51 30.31
N ASP A 228 57.53 4.52 29.71
CA ASP A 228 57.50 5.89 30.21
C ASP A 228 56.36 6.66 29.55
N LEU A 229 55.55 7.33 30.37
CA LEU A 229 54.61 8.36 29.96
C LEU A 229 55.35 9.68 29.72
N HIS A 230 55.14 10.25 28.53
CA HIS A 230 55.71 11.52 28.12
C HIS A 230 54.59 12.47 27.69
N ILE A 231 54.44 13.61 28.35
CA ILE A 231 53.42 14.61 27.98
C ILE A 231 54.10 15.91 27.61
N VAL A 232 53.79 16.44 26.43
CA VAL A 232 54.20 17.78 26.02
C VAL A 232 53.08 18.75 26.33
N CYS A 233 53.38 19.72 27.20
CA CYS A 233 52.48 20.81 27.58
C CYS A 233 52.37 21.87 26.47
N PRO A 234 51.35 22.74 26.50
CA PRO A 234 51.20 23.86 25.55
C PRO A 234 52.41 24.81 25.49
N SER A 235 53.21 24.88 26.56
CA SER A 235 54.48 25.61 26.62
C SER A 235 55.61 24.99 25.80
N GLY A 236 55.44 23.78 25.28
CA GLY A 236 56.48 22.95 24.65
C GLY A 236 57.35 22.16 25.63
N GLU A 237 57.17 22.34 26.94
CA GLU A 237 57.88 21.56 27.96
C GLU A 237 57.35 20.12 28.04
N ARG A 238 58.24 19.15 28.30
CA ARG A 238 57.92 17.73 28.40
C ARG A 238 58.01 17.22 29.85
N ILE A 239 56.92 16.67 30.36
CA ILE A 239 56.86 15.87 31.59
C ILE A 239 57.25 14.43 31.24
N HIS A 240 58.10 13.79 32.04
CA HIS A 240 58.44 12.37 31.98
C HIS A 240 59.25 11.94 33.23
N GLY A 241 59.63 10.67 33.36
CA GLY A 241 60.38 10.16 34.52
C GLY A 241 61.67 10.93 34.87
N GLY A 242 62.30 11.60 33.89
CA GLY A 242 63.47 12.46 34.09
C GLY A 242 63.17 13.95 34.36
N ASN A 243 61.95 14.42 34.06
CA ASN A 243 61.45 15.76 34.36
C ASN A 243 60.03 15.65 34.95
N LYS A 244 59.95 15.36 36.25
CA LYS A 244 58.69 15.00 36.92
C LYS A 244 57.81 16.20 37.28
N LEU A 245 58.39 17.39 37.38
CA LEU A 245 57.69 18.64 37.69
C LEU A 245 57.95 19.61 36.55
N SER A 246 56.90 20.00 35.83
CA SER A 246 56.99 20.94 34.71
C SER A 246 56.53 22.34 35.11
N ALA A 247 57.05 23.37 34.43
CA ALA A 247 56.63 24.75 34.65
C ALA A 247 55.15 24.99 34.25
N CYS A 248 54.53 24.09 33.49
CA CYS A 248 53.07 24.08 33.28
C CYS A 248 52.26 23.55 34.47
N GLY A 249 52.89 23.25 35.63
CA GLY A 249 52.21 22.83 36.85
C GLY A 249 51.88 21.33 36.94
N GLY A 250 52.22 20.54 35.92
CA GLY A 250 52.00 19.10 35.91
C GLY A 250 53.06 18.32 36.69
N GLU A 251 52.61 17.34 37.47
CA GLU A 251 53.43 16.47 38.32
C GLU A 251 53.23 14.99 37.91
N LEU A 252 54.33 14.31 37.55
CA LEU A 252 54.39 12.84 37.43
C LEU A 252 54.58 12.26 38.84
N ASP A 253 53.49 11.90 39.49
CA ASP A 253 53.48 11.43 40.87
C ASP A 253 53.73 9.93 40.99
N VAL A 254 53.23 9.14 40.04
CA VAL A 254 53.49 7.68 39.94
C VAL A 254 54.29 7.37 38.67
N ASP A 255 55.45 6.73 38.90
CA ASP A 255 56.44 6.25 37.94
C ASP A 255 56.73 4.79 38.32
N ALA A 256 56.46 3.86 37.40
CA ALA A 256 56.36 2.45 37.72
C ALA A 256 57.23 1.57 36.84
N ASN A 257 57.75 0.50 37.46
CA ASN A 257 58.55 -0.55 36.82
C ASN A 257 59.99 -0.22 36.40
N VAL A 258 60.57 0.92 36.81
CA VAL A 258 62.03 1.20 36.69
C VAL A 258 62.94 0.03 37.14
N ARG A 259 62.46 -0.76 38.12
CA ARG A 259 63.08 -1.99 38.66
C ARG A 259 62.25 -3.28 38.43
N ALA A 260 61.21 -3.18 37.61
CA ALA A 260 60.23 -4.22 37.27
C ALA A 260 59.55 -4.85 38.50
N GLU A 261 58.97 -4.02 39.35
CA GLU A 261 58.46 -4.40 40.66
C GLU A 261 57.07 -5.07 40.58
N THR A 262 56.22 -4.63 39.65
CA THR A 262 54.83 -5.10 39.50
C THR A 262 54.50 -5.63 38.09
N ARG A 263 53.42 -6.40 37.99
CA ARG A 263 52.81 -6.87 36.72
C ARG A 263 51.55 -6.13 36.33
N LYS A 264 51.07 -5.23 37.20
CA LYS A 264 49.97 -4.30 36.97
C LYS A 264 50.45 -2.85 37.20
N PRO A 265 51.55 -2.42 36.54
CA PRO A 265 52.04 -1.04 36.65
C PRO A 265 50.98 -0.03 36.19
N VAL A 266 51.15 1.18 36.71
CA VAL A 266 50.44 2.40 36.32
C VAL A 266 51.44 3.55 36.42
N GLU A 267 51.40 4.49 35.49
CA GLU A 267 51.99 5.82 35.66
C GLU A 267 50.89 6.87 35.62
N ASN A 268 51.14 8.01 36.26
CA ASN A 268 50.16 9.06 36.39
C ASN A 268 50.81 10.44 36.36
N VAL A 269 50.25 11.32 35.52
CA VAL A 269 50.52 12.75 35.56
C VAL A 269 49.21 13.47 35.84
N PHE A 270 49.21 14.35 36.82
CA PHE A 270 48.08 15.22 37.12
C PHE A 270 48.54 16.67 37.19
N TRP A 271 47.60 17.59 37.03
CA TRP A 271 47.75 19.01 37.35
C TRP A 271 46.86 19.30 38.55
N PRO A 272 47.27 20.09 39.56
CA PRO A 272 46.36 20.51 40.62
C PRO A 272 45.12 21.24 40.07
N GLU A 273 43.96 21.08 40.72
CA GLU A 273 42.67 21.55 40.21
C GLU A 273 42.71 23.03 39.77
N GLY A 274 42.28 23.31 38.54
CA GLY A 274 42.23 24.66 37.98
C GLY A 274 43.60 25.29 37.68
N THR A 275 44.71 24.55 37.81
CA THR A 275 46.06 25.04 37.48
C THR A 275 46.56 24.64 36.09
N ALA A 276 45.97 23.61 35.47
CA ALA A 276 46.33 23.20 34.11
C ALA A 276 46.18 24.37 33.10
N PRO A 277 47.23 24.77 32.38
CA PRO A 277 47.12 25.84 31.39
C PRO A 277 46.28 25.39 30.19
N GLY A 278 45.48 26.31 29.63
CA GLY A 278 44.74 26.06 28.41
C GLY A 278 45.65 25.87 27.18
N GLY A 279 45.20 25.07 26.22
CA GLY A 279 45.89 24.79 24.97
C GLY A 279 46.05 23.30 24.66
N GLN A 280 46.87 23.02 23.64
CA GLN A 280 47.09 21.67 23.12
C GLN A 280 48.13 20.88 23.93
N TYR A 281 47.73 19.71 24.40
CA TYR A 281 48.61 18.71 25.00
C TYR A 281 48.82 17.56 24.02
N HIS A 282 50.00 16.95 24.06
CA HIS A 282 50.35 15.77 23.28
C HIS A 282 50.87 14.66 24.20
N VAL A 283 50.23 13.49 24.16
CA VAL A 283 50.57 12.34 24.98
C VAL A 283 51.35 11.33 24.15
N TYR A 284 52.50 10.94 24.66
CA TYR A 284 53.39 9.96 24.06
C TYR A 284 53.72 8.86 25.07
N VAL A 285 53.98 7.66 24.55
CA VAL A 285 54.48 6.52 25.34
C VAL A 285 55.78 6.03 24.72
N HIS A 286 56.77 5.77 25.57
CA HIS A 286 58.11 5.35 25.17
C HIS A 286 58.48 4.03 25.82
N TYR A 287 58.99 3.08 25.04
CA TYR A 287 59.46 1.79 25.57
C TYR A 287 60.88 1.95 26.09
N TYR A 288 61.02 2.45 27.32
CA TYR A 288 62.32 2.73 27.90
C TYR A 288 63.19 1.48 28.07
N LYS A 289 62.61 0.37 28.58
CA LYS A 289 63.42 -0.81 28.90
C LYS A 289 62.67 -2.14 28.95
N LYS A 290 63.23 -3.13 28.26
CA LYS A 290 62.78 -4.53 28.31
C LYS A 290 63.46 -5.28 29.45
N HIS A 291 62.70 -5.66 30.46
CA HIS A 291 63.25 -6.38 31.62
C HIS A 291 63.35 -7.89 31.36
N LYS A 292 64.48 -8.49 31.76
CA LYS A 292 64.75 -9.94 31.60
C LYS A 292 64.03 -10.79 32.67
N LYS A 293 62.72 -10.59 32.86
CA LYS A 293 61.86 -11.39 33.77
C LYS A 293 60.89 -12.28 33.01
N ARG A 294 60.50 -13.43 33.58
CA ARG A 294 59.44 -14.28 33.02
C ARG A 294 58.12 -13.50 32.97
N ARG A 295 57.40 -13.59 31.84
CA ARG A 295 56.17 -12.82 31.52
C ARG A 295 56.38 -11.35 31.09
N SER A 296 57.61 -10.92 30.82
CA SER A 296 57.91 -9.68 30.07
C SER A 296 57.67 -9.91 28.57
N LYS A 297 56.40 -10.05 28.18
CA LYS A 297 56.00 -10.21 26.77
C LYS A 297 56.30 -8.93 25.98
N ASP A 298 56.55 -9.11 24.70
CA ASP A 298 56.89 -8.05 23.73
C ASP A 298 56.19 -8.43 22.41
N PRO A 299 55.38 -7.55 21.78
CA PRO A 299 55.03 -6.18 22.20
C PRO A 299 54.34 -6.11 23.57
N THR A 300 54.45 -4.95 24.21
CA THR A 300 53.70 -4.59 25.42
C THR A 300 52.41 -3.89 25.01
N LYS A 301 51.26 -4.49 25.32
CA LYS A 301 49.96 -3.81 25.22
C LYS A 301 49.72 -2.93 26.44
N PHE A 302 49.24 -1.71 26.21
CA PHE A 302 48.98 -0.71 27.24
C PHE A 302 47.72 0.09 26.92
N GLN A 303 47.20 0.78 27.93
CA GLN A 303 46.04 1.65 27.86
C GLN A 303 46.40 3.00 28.46
N VAL A 304 46.06 4.09 27.80
CA VAL A 304 46.16 5.46 28.30
C VAL A 304 44.75 5.98 28.53
N MET A 305 44.51 6.59 29.69
CA MET A 305 43.27 7.32 29.97
C MET A 305 43.60 8.79 30.18
N VAL A 306 42.84 9.66 29.53
CA VAL A 306 42.92 11.12 29.67
C VAL A 306 41.60 11.59 30.28
N SER A 307 41.68 12.17 31.47
CA SER A 307 40.62 12.96 32.10
C SER A 307 40.83 14.44 31.77
N ASN A 308 39.80 15.11 31.25
CA ASN A 308 39.82 16.53 30.91
C ASN A 308 38.48 17.18 31.27
N GLY A 309 38.39 17.83 32.43
CA GLY A 309 37.20 18.54 32.87
C GLY A 309 36.01 17.64 33.24
N GLY A 310 36.23 16.34 33.46
CA GLY A 310 35.20 15.33 33.71
C GLY A 310 35.11 14.28 32.61
N ASP A 311 35.40 14.65 31.36
CA ASP A 311 35.44 13.72 30.24
C ASP A 311 36.64 12.78 30.34
N THR A 312 36.39 11.47 30.41
CA THR A 312 37.43 10.43 30.41
C THR A 312 37.47 9.70 29.07
N THR A 313 38.60 9.77 28.38
CA THR A 313 38.83 9.10 27.09
C THR A 313 39.89 8.01 27.21
N GLU A 314 39.60 6.80 26.69
CA GLU A 314 40.54 5.67 26.66
C GLU A 314 41.20 5.51 25.29
N TYR A 315 42.51 5.29 25.28
CA TYR A 315 43.31 4.91 24.11
C TYR A 315 44.05 3.60 24.38
N SER A 316 43.77 2.57 23.58
CA SER A 316 44.41 1.25 23.66
C SER A 316 45.46 1.10 22.54
N ALA A 317 46.69 0.70 22.87
CA ALA A 317 47.77 0.51 21.89
C ALA A 317 48.80 -0.55 22.31
N GLU A 318 49.79 -0.82 21.46
CA GLU A 318 50.92 -1.70 21.77
C GLU A 318 52.24 -1.16 21.21
N LEU A 319 53.35 -1.44 21.90
CA LEU A 319 54.69 -0.95 21.56
C LEU A 319 55.74 -2.04 21.83
N SER A 320 56.75 -2.17 20.97
CA SER A 320 57.88 -3.11 21.11
C SER A 320 59.18 -2.42 21.53
N ALA A 321 60.09 -3.22 22.09
CA ALA A 321 61.39 -2.72 22.52
C ALA A 321 62.27 -2.28 21.33
N GLY A 322 62.51 -0.97 21.22
CA GLY A 322 63.29 -0.35 20.13
C GLY A 322 62.45 0.42 19.11
N ASP A 323 61.13 0.42 19.25
CA ASP A 323 60.25 1.32 18.50
C ASP A 323 60.52 2.79 18.88
N PRO A 324 60.32 3.75 17.97
CA PRO A 324 60.37 5.17 18.33
C PRO A 324 59.27 5.53 19.34
N ILE A 325 59.47 6.63 20.07
CA ILE A 325 58.45 7.19 20.95
C ILE A 325 57.13 7.42 20.18
N MET A 326 56.05 6.79 20.64
CA MET A 326 54.77 6.78 19.93
C MET A 326 53.84 7.85 20.50
N GLN A 327 53.32 8.73 19.65
CA GLN A 327 52.21 9.61 20.04
C GLN A 327 50.93 8.78 20.11
N VAL A 328 50.27 8.79 21.26
CA VAL A 328 49.03 8.02 21.49
C VAL A 328 47.81 8.88 21.17
N CYS A 329 47.79 10.10 21.69
CA CYS A 329 46.71 11.05 21.47
C CYS A 329 47.19 12.50 21.66
N SER A 330 46.30 13.44 21.39
CA SER A 330 46.47 14.86 21.70
C SER A 330 45.12 15.47 22.00
N PHE A 331 45.01 16.18 23.12
CA PHE A 331 43.77 16.77 23.61
C PHE A 331 43.96 18.26 23.91
N SER A 332 42.89 19.04 23.84
CA SER A 332 42.90 20.48 24.14
C SER A 332 42.22 20.70 25.48
N VAL A 333 42.88 21.45 26.38
CA VAL A 333 42.29 21.93 27.64
C VAL A 333 41.81 23.36 27.40
N SER A 334 40.58 23.68 27.78
CA SER A 334 40.05 25.05 27.72
C SER A 334 40.83 25.97 28.67
N THR A 335 40.79 27.28 28.42
CA THR A 335 41.45 28.27 29.29
C THR A 335 40.87 28.24 30.72
N LYS A 336 41.59 28.83 31.67
CA LYS A 336 41.13 28.83 33.07
C LYS A 336 39.81 29.59 33.20
N GLU A 337 39.69 30.72 32.51
CA GLU A 337 38.51 31.58 32.46
C GLU A 337 37.30 30.84 31.89
N GLU A 338 37.45 30.13 30.77
CA GLU A 338 36.39 29.31 30.17
C GLU A 338 35.96 28.17 31.11
N ARG A 339 36.90 27.49 31.78
CA ARG A 339 36.57 26.43 32.74
C ARG A 339 35.89 26.96 34.00
N GLU A 340 36.27 28.14 34.49
CA GLU A 340 35.55 28.83 35.57
C GLU A 340 34.14 29.30 35.15
N GLN A 341 33.94 29.67 33.88
CA GLN A 341 32.63 30.00 33.34
C GLN A 341 31.72 28.77 33.24
N ILE A 342 32.20 27.70 32.58
CA ILE A 342 31.49 26.42 32.46
C ILE A 342 31.13 25.86 33.84
N LYS A 343 32.06 25.91 34.80
CA LYS A 343 31.79 25.48 36.19
C LYS A 343 30.67 26.29 36.84
N ARG A 344 30.65 27.63 36.69
CA ARG A 344 29.58 28.47 37.25
C ARG A 344 28.24 28.29 36.54
N GLU A 345 28.27 28.04 35.24
CA GLU A 345 27.08 27.75 34.43
C GLU A 345 26.45 26.43 34.90
N LEU A 346 27.22 25.34 34.96
CA LEU A 346 26.80 24.05 35.52
C LEU A 346 26.35 24.15 36.99
N GLU A 347 27.07 24.89 37.84
CA GLU A 347 26.64 25.15 39.23
C GLU A 347 25.29 25.90 39.28
N SER A 348 25.03 26.82 38.34
CA SER A 348 23.77 27.55 38.26
C SER A 348 22.62 26.72 37.68
N GLU A 349 22.89 25.84 36.72
CA GLU A 349 21.92 24.88 36.18
C GLU A 349 21.55 23.84 37.22
N LEU A 350 22.53 23.25 37.92
CA LEU A 350 22.29 22.33 39.03
C LEU A 350 21.51 23.00 40.18
N ALA A 351 21.82 24.26 40.50
CA ALA A 351 21.04 25.01 41.48
C ALA A 351 19.60 25.24 41.00
N ALA A 352 19.38 25.61 39.74
CA ALA A 352 18.05 25.80 39.17
C ALA A 352 17.24 24.48 39.11
N LEU A 353 17.88 23.37 38.73
CA LEU A 353 17.28 22.03 38.76
C LEU A 353 16.92 21.61 40.18
N LYS A 354 17.81 21.84 41.15
CA LYS A 354 17.54 21.54 42.56
C LYS A 354 16.39 22.39 43.11
N THR A 355 16.33 23.68 42.79
CA THR A 355 15.21 24.54 43.18
C THR A 355 13.90 24.13 42.50
N ARG A 356 13.92 23.61 41.26
CA ARG A 356 12.72 23.04 40.61
C ARG A 356 12.25 21.79 41.35
N PHE A 357 13.16 20.87 41.68
CA PHE A 357 12.86 19.68 42.48
C PHE A 357 12.29 20.05 43.86
N GLU A 358 12.97 20.93 44.61
CA GLU A 358 12.51 21.46 45.92
C GLU A 358 11.20 22.28 45.84
N SER A 359 10.77 22.73 44.66
CA SER A 359 9.48 23.39 44.45
C SER A 359 8.36 22.45 44.01
N ALA A 360 8.72 21.25 43.55
CA ALA A 360 7.81 20.19 43.16
C ALA A 360 7.52 19.23 44.34
N ASP A 361 8.51 19.00 45.21
CA ASP A 361 8.36 18.35 46.52
C ASP A 361 7.51 19.24 47.45
N LEU A 362 6.22 18.95 47.53
CA LEU A 362 5.23 19.72 48.29
C LEU A 362 5.10 19.22 49.74
N ASP A 363 5.37 17.93 49.97
CA ASP A 363 5.26 17.31 51.30
C ASP A 363 6.58 17.32 52.10
N GLY A 364 7.71 17.59 51.45
CA GLY A 364 9.05 17.67 52.04
C GLY A 364 9.72 16.30 52.21
N SER A 365 9.30 15.29 51.45
CA SER A 365 9.86 13.92 51.45
C SER A 365 11.27 13.84 50.85
N ALA A 366 11.69 14.85 50.08
CA ALA A 366 12.88 14.83 49.20
C ALA A 366 12.80 13.80 48.06
N MET A 367 11.59 13.35 47.73
CA MET A 367 11.23 12.51 46.60
C MET A 367 10.12 13.22 45.80
N LEU A 368 9.84 12.81 44.58
CA LEU A 368 8.70 13.32 43.79
C LEU A 368 7.70 12.22 43.53
N SER A 369 6.48 12.38 44.03
CA SER A 369 5.34 11.53 43.67
C SER A 369 4.80 11.82 42.26
N VAL A 370 3.94 10.94 41.73
CA VAL A 370 3.27 11.13 40.44
C VAL A 370 2.41 12.41 40.46
N GLU A 371 1.72 12.65 41.56
CA GLU A 371 0.87 13.82 41.78
C GLU A 371 1.67 15.13 41.81
N GLU A 372 2.79 15.17 42.52
CA GLU A 372 3.70 16.31 42.58
C GLU A 372 4.37 16.59 41.22
N LEU A 373 4.77 15.54 40.51
CA LEU A 373 5.29 15.66 39.15
C LEU A 373 4.22 16.23 38.20
N ALA A 374 2.96 15.79 38.31
CA ALA A 374 1.85 16.31 37.51
C ALA A 374 1.54 17.78 37.84
N GLU A 375 1.53 18.17 39.12
CA GLU A 375 1.28 19.55 39.55
C GLU A 375 2.43 20.49 39.14
N ALA A 376 3.68 20.07 39.30
CA ALA A 376 4.86 20.87 38.95
C ALA A 376 5.07 21.04 37.43
N THR A 377 4.67 20.05 36.62
CA THR A 377 4.79 20.12 35.14
C THR A 377 3.52 20.62 34.45
N GLY A 378 2.38 20.65 35.14
CA GLY A 378 1.08 20.95 34.57
C GLY A 378 0.54 19.88 33.61
N MET A 379 1.08 18.66 33.68
CA MET A 379 0.70 17.52 32.84
C MET A 379 -0.51 16.77 33.41
N SER A 380 -1.12 15.89 32.60
CA SER A 380 -2.12 14.95 33.12
C SER A 380 -1.46 13.93 34.04
N VAL A 381 -2.22 13.36 34.99
CA VAL A 381 -1.70 12.32 35.90
C VAL A 381 -1.26 11.09 35.11
N GLU A 382 -1.97 10.77 34.03
CA GLU A 382 -1.65 9.66 33.13
C GLU A 382 -0.34 9.87 32.38
N ASP A 383 -0.05 11.09 31.91
CA ASP A 383 1.23 11.39 31.24
C ASP A 383 2.39 11.50 32.27
N ALA A 384 2.11 12.00 33.48
CA ALA A 384 3.07 12.04 34.58
C ALA A 384 3.44 10.63 35.07
N GLU A 385 2.48 9.69 35.16
CA GLU A 385 2.73 8.28 35.52
C GLU A 385 3.72 7.62 34.55
N VAL A 386 3.61 7.91 33.25
CA VAL A 386 4.54 7.39 32.23
C VAL A 386 5.96 7.92 32.42
N ILE A 387 6.10 9.21 32.76
CA ILE A 387 7.41 9.84 33.00
C ILE A 387 8.01 9.34 34.32
N HIS A 388 7.22 9.34 35.40
CA HIS A 388 7.62 8.85 36.72
C HIS A 388 8.15 7.42 36.64
N LYS A 389 7.38 6.51 36.03
CA LYS A 389 7.76 5.10 35.83
C LYS A 389 8.99 4.90 34.95
N GLN A 390 9.34 5.90 34.13
CA GLN A 390 10.55 5.88 33.31
C GLN A 390 11.75 6.47 34.06
N ALA A 391 11.53 7.33 35.07
CA ALA A 391 12.55 7.91 35.94
C ALA A 391 12.91 6.94 37.08
N ASP A 392 11.91 6.44 37.82
CA ASP A 392 12.00 5.38 38.84
C ASP A 392 12.80 4.17 38.30
N LYS A 393 13.97 3.92 38.90
CA LYS A 393 14.92 2.86 38.50
C LYS A 393 14.94 1.70 39.47
N ASP A 394 14.74 1.94 40.77
CA ASP A 394 14.79 0.89 41.77
C ASP A 394 13.42 0.25 42.06
N GLY A 395 12.34 0.89 41.61
CA GLY A 395 10.97 0.40 41.67
C GLY A 395 10.28 0.67 43.00
N ASP A 396 10.75 1.65 43.79
CA ASP A 396 10.14 1.99 45.09
C ASP A 396 8.79 2.74 44.97
N GLY A 397 8.53 3.35 43.82
CA GLY A 397 7.27 4.04 43.51
C GLY A 397 7.29 5.55 43.76
N GLU A 398 8.45 6.13 44.05
CA GLU A 398 8.71 7.57 44.12
C GLU A 398 9.87 7.91 43.14
N VAL A 399 10.22 9.19 42.95
CA VAL A 399 11.41 9.58 42.16
C VAL A 399 12.38 10.40 43.02
N SER A 400 13.55 9.83 43.29
CA SER A 400 14.59 10.52 44.06
C SER A 400 15.27 11.65 43.26
N LEU A 401 15.98 12.55 43.97
CA LEU A 401 16.78 13.61 43.32
C LEU A 401 17.84 13.05 42.36
N ASP A 402 18.45 11.91 42.71
CA ASP A 402 19.48 11.28 41.87
C ASP A 402 18.85 10.69 40.59
N GLU A 403 17.68 10.04 40.68
CA GLU A 403 16.93 9.54 39.51
C GLU A 403 16.36 10.66 38.65
N TYR A 404 15.91 11.77 39.25
CA TYR A 404 15.48 12.96 38.52
C TYR A 404 16.64 13.56 37.70
N LEU A 405 17.84 13.65 38.28
CA LEU A 405 19.04 14.09 37.59
C LEU A 405 19.46 13.11 36.48
N GLU A 406 19.41 11.79 36.73
CA GLU A 406 19.68 10.78 35.69
C GLU A 406 18.65 10.79 34.56
N ALA A 407 17.36 11.00 34.86
CA ALA A 407 16.29 11.09 33.86
C ALA A 407 16.49 12.30 32.95
N ILE A 408 16.87 13.46 33.52
CA ILE A 408 17.16 14.69 32.77
C ILE A 408 18.46 14.57 31.95
N ALA A 409 19.50 13.93 32.49
CA ALA A 409 20.74 13.68 31.74
C ALA A 409 20.56 12.76 30.52
N ASN A 410 19.54 11.89 30.53
CA ASN A 410 19.21 10.98 29.44
C ASN A 410 18.12 11.51 28.49
N LEU A 411 17.49 12.66 28.78
CA LEU A 411 16.57 13.31 27.86
C LEU A 411 17.35 13.90 26.68
N PRO A 412 17.01 13.60 25.41
CA PRO A 412 17.60 14.30 24.28
C PRO A 412 17.26 15.78 24.40
N SER A 413 18.27 16.65 24.37
CA SER A 413 18.11 18.11 24.43
C SER A 413 17.06 18.54 23.40
N ALA A 414 15.87 18.89 23.89
CA ALA A 414 14.69 19.13 23.06
C ALA A 414 14.80 20.54 22.45
N PRO A 415 15.04 20.69 21.14
CA PRO A 415 15.39 21.97 20.54
C PRO A 415 14.15 22.78 20.17
N ASP A 416 13.19 22.96 21.09
CA ASP A 416 11.97 23.75 20.82
C ASP A 416 11.19 24.28 22.04
N LEU A 417 11.82 24.52 23.21
CA LEU A 417 11.13 25.17 24.35
C LEU A 417 11.32 26.69 24.43
N ASP A 418 12.36 27.26 23.83
CA ASP A 418 12.53 28.73 23.74
C ASP A 418 11.50 29.40 22.82
N SER A 419 10.99 28.68 21.82
CA SER A 419 10.05 29.19 20.80
C SER A 419 8.65 29.51 21.35
N LEU A 420 8.32 29.03 22.56
CA LEU A 420 7.04 29.28 23.24
C LEU A 420 7.07 30.49 24.18
N SER A 421 8.24 31.07 24.44
CA SER A 421 8.39 32.26 25.31
C SER A 421 8.15 33.60 24.60
N THR A 422 8.12 33.62 23.27
CA THR A 422 7.97 34.84 22.47
C THR A 422 6.60 34.94 21.80
N ASN A 423 5.52 34.96 22.59
CA ASN A 423 4.19 35.29 22.08
C ASN A 423 3.22 35.87 23.13
N GLU A 424 3.60 37.00 23.74
CA GLU A 424 2.64 37.97 24.27
C GLU A 424 2.91 39.36 23.66
N GLY A 425 1.84 40.12 23.43
CA GLY A 425 1.85 41.47 22.83
C GLY A 425 0.85 42.40 23.49
#